data_AF-A0A0A9AWS6-F1
#
_entry.id   AF-A0A0A9AWS6-F1
#
_cell.length_a   1.000
_cell.length_b   1.000
_cell.length_c   1.000
_cell.angle_alpha   90.00
_cell.angle_beta   90.00
_cell.angle_gamma   90.00
#
_symmetry.space_group_name_H-M   'P 1'
#
loop_
_entity.id
_entity.type
_entity.pdbx_description
1 polymer ?
#
loop_
_entity_poly.entity_id
_entity_poly.type
_entity_poly.pdbx_seq_one_letter_code
_entity_poly.pdbx_strand_id
1 'polypeptide(L)' 'MQGHVFETESECVALLVNFDKHKISYIQFGKEAFQLAPKSISILSQCREVVFETAKVHRSRS' A
#
# COMPACT_ATOMS: atom_id res chain seq x y z
N MET A 1 -5.25 -11.04 -1.15
CA MET A 1 -4.42 -9.82 -1.34
C MET A 1 -3.18 -10.19 -2.12
N GLN A 2 -2.44 -9.21 -2.60
CA GLN A 2 -1.17 -9.43 -3.30
C GLN A 2 -0.19 -8.30 -3.02
N GLY A 3 1.10 -8.61 -2.96
CA GLY A 3 2.18 -7.63 -2.92
C GLY A 3 3.03 -7.73 -4.18
N HIS A 4 3.39 -6.60 -4.77
CA HIS A 4 4.36 -6.50 -5.87
C HIS A 4 5.50 -5.60 -5.42
N VAL A 5 6.74 -6.09 -5.49
CA VAL A 5 7.93 -5.37 -5.04
C VAL A 5 8.80 -5.04 -6.24
N PHE A 6 9.23 -3.79 -6.32
CA PHE A 6 10.14 -3.27 -7.32
C PHE A 6 11.35 -2.69 -6.59
N GLU A 7 12.52 -3.29 -6.78
CA GLU A 7 13.73 -2.89 -6.06
C GLU A 7 14.94 -2.79 -6.99
N THR A 8 15.81 -1.86 -6.66
CA THR A 8 17.19 -1.78 -7.17
C THR A 8 18.14 -2.02 -6.00
N GLU A 9 19.46 -1.92 -6.23
CA GLU A 9 20.44 -2.02 -5.14
C GLU A 9 20.25 -0.95 -4.04
N SER A 10 19.60 0.18 -4.34
CA SER A 10 19.47 1.33 -3.42
C SER A 10 18.05 1.79 -3.14
N GLU A 11 17.06 1.36 -3.94
CA GLU A 11 15.68 1.83 -3.83
C GLU A 11 14.69 0.67 -3.80
N CYS A 12 13.55 0.89 -3.14
CA CYS A 12 12.49 -0.09 -3.04
C CYS A 12 11.12 0.60 -3.08
N VAL A 13 10.22 0.08 -3.91
CA VAL A 13 8.81 0.48 -3.98
C VAL A 13 7.96 -0.79 -3.94
N ALA A 14 6.88 -0.77 -3.16
CA ALA A 14 5.94 -1.89 -3.13
C ALA A 14 4.50 -1.42 -3.43
N LEU A 15 3.76 -2.26 -4.15
CA LEU A 15 2.32 -2.14 -4.34
C LEU A 15 1.62 -3.23 -3.52
N LEU A 16 0.82 -2.83 -2.54
CA LEU A 16 0.00 -3.73 -1.75
C LEU A 16 -1.46 -3.62 -2.19
N VAL A 17 -2.03 -4.73 -2.66
CA VAL A 17 -3.35 -4.78 -3.28
C VAL A 17 -4.35 -5.54 -2.41
N ASN A 18 -5.42 -4.84 -2.00
CA ASN A 18 -6.58 -5.45 -1.38
C ASN A 18 -7.72 -5.62 -2.40
N PHE A 19 -7.94 -6.86 -2.84
CA PHE A 19 -9.02 -7.19 -3.76
C PHE A 19 -10.39 -7.35 -3.07
N ASP A 20 -10.42 -7.46 -1.74
CA ASP A 20 -11.68 -7.63 -1.00
C ASP A 20 -12.54 -6.38 -1.16
N LYS A 21 -13.80 -6.58 -1.54
CA LYS A 21 -14.75 -5.50 -1.84
C LYS A 21 -15.27 -4.79 -0.58
N HIS A 22 -15.19 -5.43 0.57
CA HIS A 22 -15.90 -5.01 1.77
C HIS A 22 -15.01 -4.96 3.00
N LYS A 23 -13.95 -5.78 3.04
CA LYS A 23 -13.12 -5.94 4.23
C LYS A 23 -11.83 -5.16 4.12
N ILE A 24 -11.51 -4.52 5.24
CA ILE A 24 -10.17 -4.03 5.53
C ILE A 24 -9.25 -5.24 5.68
N SER A 25 -8.10 -5.20 5.03
CA SER A 25 -7.07 -6.23 5.17
C SER A 25 -5.93 -5.73 6.06
N TYR A 26 -5.42 -6.59 6.93
CA TYR A 26 -4.20 -6.36 7.68
C TYR A 26 -3.13 -7.28 7.11
N ILE A 27 -2.01 -6.70 6.66
CA ILE A 27 -0.89 -7.45 6.07
C ILE A 27 0.39 -7.14 6.82
N GLN A 28 1.15 -8.19 7.14
CA GLN A 28 2.55 -8.05 7.55
C GLN A 28 3.41 -8.01 6.29
N PHE A 29 4.18 -6.92 6.12
CA PHE A 29 5.09 -6.75 5.00
C PHE A 29 6.43 -6.24 5.51
N GLY A 30 7.47 -7.06 5.39
CA GLY A 30 8.75 -6.83 6.06
C GLY A 30 8.57 -6.90 7.58
N LYS A 31 8.87 -5.80 8.27
CA LYS A 31 8.74 -5.66 9.74
C LYS A 31 7.48 -4.90 10.16
N GLU A 32 6.73 -4.38 9.21
CA GLU A 32 5.63 -3.46 9.43
C GLU A 32 4.29 -4.11 9.12
N ALA A 33 3.24 -3.66 9.82
CA ALA A 33 1.88 -4.07 9.58
C ALA A 33 1.11 -2.94 8.87
N PHE A 34 0.45 -3.26 7.76
CA PHE A 34 -0.33 -2.29 6.99
C PHE A 34 -1.81 -2.65 7.01
N GLN A 35 -2.63 -1.61 7.18
CA GLN A 35 -4.07 -1.69 7.03
C GLN A 35 -4.44 -1.16 5.64
N LEU A 36 -5.04 -2.02 4.82
CA LEU A 36 -5.47 -1.70 3.46
C LEU A 36 -6.99 -1.56 3.41
N ALA A 37 -7.47 -0.45 2.88
CA ALA A 37 -8.89 -0.24 2.63
C ALA A 37 -9.45 -1.31 1.65
N PRO A 38 -10.76 -1.59 1.66
CA PRO A 38 -11.37 -2.45 0.66
C PRO A 38 -11.11 -1.92 -0.76
N LYS A 39 -10.88 -2.82 -1.72
CA LYS A 39 -10.70 -2.47 -3.15
C LYS A 39 -9.60 -1.42 -3.40
N SER A 40 -8.53 -1.43 -2.60
CA SER A 40 -7.46 -0.44 -2.70
C SER A 40 -6.13 -1.01 -3.20
N ILE A 41 -5.28 -0.11 -3.70
CA ILE A 41 -3.86 -0.31 -3.91
C ILE A 41 -3.13 0.74 -3.06
N SER A 42 -2.28 0.30 -2.16
CA SER A 42 -1.35 1.16 -1.42
C SER A 42 0.04 1.11 -2.04
N ILE A 43 0.64 2.27 -2.26
CA ILE A 43 2.00 2.44 -2.78
C ILE A 43 2.91 2.78 -1.61
N LEU A 44 3.93 1.96 -1.40
CA LEU A 44 4.91 2.14 -0.35
C LEU A 44 6.21 2.69 -0.92
N SER A 45 6.69 3.82 -0.39
CA SER A 45 8.06 4.29 -0.60
C SER A 45 9.00 3.53 0.34
N GLN A 46 10.22 3.26 -0.15
CA GLN A 46 11.24 2.48 0.57
C GLN A 46 10.71 1.14 1.13
N CYS A 47 9.63 0.62 0.53
CA CYS A 47 8.90 -0.56 0.99
C CYS A 47 8.41 -0.52 2.45
N ARG A 48 8.26 0.68 3.03
CA ARG A 48 7.89 0.86 4.46
C ARG A 48 6.84 1.92 4.72
N GLU A 49 6.75 2.97 3.91
CA GLU A 49 5.84 4.09 4.17
C GLU A 49 4.78 4.19 3.07
N VAL A 50 3.49 4.14 3.44
CA VAL A 50 2.39 4.34 2.48
C VAL A 50 2.32 5.81 2.10
N VAL A 51 2.79 6.13 0.89
CA VAL A 51 2.76 7.50 0.35
C VAL A 51 1.48 7.81 -0.43
N PHE A 52 0.78 6.77 -0.88
CA PHE A 52 -0.49 6.91 -1.58
C PHE A 52 -1.35 5.65 -1.42
N GLU A 53 -2.67 5.82 -1.34
CA GLU A 53 -3.62 4.71 -1.39
C GLU A 53 -4.83 5.11 -2.25
N THR A 54 -5.20 4.27 -3.22
CA THR A 54 -6.25 4.62 -4.22
C THR A 54 -7.63 4.85 -3.62
N ALA A 55 -7.91 4.28 -2.44
CA ALA A 55 -9.17 4.46 -1.73
C ALA A 55 -9.24 5.76 -0.92
N LYS A 56 -8.10 6.45 -0.72
CA LYS A 56 -8.03 7.71 0.02
C LYS A 56 -8.05 8.88 -0.96
N VAL A 57 -9.14 9.65 -0.95
CA VAL A 57 -9.25 10.88 -1.74
C VAL A 57 -8.41 11.96 -1.08
N HIS A 58 -7.24 12.25 -1.65
CA HIS A 58 -6.47 13.44 -1.29
C HIS A 58 -7.15 14.67 -1.90
N ARG A 59 -7.93 15.41 -1.10
CA ARG A 59 -8.39 16.73 -1.52
C ARG A 59 -7.18 17.67 -1.50
N SER A 60 -6.90 18.35 -2.61
CA SER A 60 -6.02 19.52 -2.56
C SER A 60 -6.63 20.51 -1.56
N ARG A 61 -5.84 20.97 -0.59
CA ARG A 61 -6.20 22.16 0.19
C ARG A 61 -6.18 23.33 -0.80
N SER A 62 -7.36 23.73 -1.25
CA SER A 62 -7.58 25.00 -1.96
C SER A 62 -7.30 26.18 -1.04
#